data_AF-A0A7S3YN05-F1
#
_entry.id   AF-A0A7S3YN05-F1
#
_cell.length_a   1.000
_cell.length_b   1.000
_cell.length_c   1.000
_cell.angle_alpha   90.00
_cell.angle_beta   90.00
_cell.angle_gamma   90.00
#
_symmetry.space_group_name_H-M   'P 1'
#
loop_
_entity.id
_entity.type
_entity.pdbx_description
1 polymer ?
#
loop_
_entity_poly.entity_id
_entity_poly.type
_entity_poly.pdbx_seq_one_letter_code
_entity_poly.pdbx_strand_id
1 'polypeptide(L)'
;GVDAECVQLMRKVAQKPQALSVLDMEGLPRQLERQEGLMARIQRALGEYLERQRAAFSRFYFVGDEDLLEIIGNSDEPGKVTAHLGKMFAAVSSVALEGEGAELRAAALVSRDGEEVKLDAPV
;
A
#
# COMPACT_ATOMS: atom_id res chain seq x y z
N GLY A 1 19.65 -6.91 -1.07
CA GLY A 1 18.45 -6.33 -1.70
C GLY A 1 18.67 -4.85 -1.90
N VAL A 2 17.93 -4.21 -2.81
CA VAL A 2 18.13 -2.78 -3.15
C VAL A 2 18.01 -1.87 -1.92
N ASP A 3 17.07 -2.18 -1.03
CA ASP A 3 16.89 -1.48 0.25
C ASP A 3 18.15 -1.52 1.12
N ALA A 4 18.67 -2.72 1.40
CA ALA A 4 19.88 -2.88 2.20
C ALA A 4 21.10 -2.13 1.61
N GLU A 5 21.25 -2.15 0.28
CA GLU A 5 22.32 -1.42 -0.40
C GLU A 5 22.14 0.10 -0.32
N CYS A 6 20.89 0.59 -0.44
CA CYS A 6 20.56 2.00 -0.28
C CYS A 6 20.81 2.46 1.16
N VAL A 7 20.34 1.71 2.15
CA VAL A 7 20.55 1.99 3.58
C VAL A 7 22.05 1.99 3.93
N GLN A 8 22.82 1.04 3.41
CA GLN A 8 24.27 1.01 3.62
C GLN A 8 24.94 2.24 3.00
N LEU A 9 24.53 2.65 1.81
CA LEU A 9 25.06 3.86 1.17
C LEU A 9 24.70 5.11 1.97
N MET A 10 23.44 5.26 2.38
CA MET A 10 22.97 6.37 3.21
C MET A 10 23.73 6.46 4.54
N ARG A 11 24.05 5.32 5.18
CA ARG A 11 24.89 5.31 6.39
C ARG A 11 26.31 5.81 6.13
N LYS A 12 26.93 5.44 5.01
CA LYS A 12 28.27 5.93 4.62
C LYS A 12 28.24 7.44 4.35
N VAL A 13 27.21 7.93 3.67
CA VAL A 13 27.00 9.37 3.42
C VAL A 13 26.79 10.12 4.73
N ALA A 14 26.00 9.56 5.65
CA ALA A 14 25.75 10.18 6.96
C ALA A 14 27.03 10.32 7.81
N GLN A 15 28.00 9.40 7.67
CA GLN A 15 29.29 9.50 8.37
C GLN A 15 30.18 10.63 7.82
N LYS A 16 30.05 10.99 6.54
CA LYS A 16 30.82 12.05 5.89
C LYS A 16 29.90 12.87 4.97
N PRO A 17 29.12 13.82 5.52
CA PRO A 17 28.09 14.54 4.76
C PRO A 17 28.65 15.61 3.81
N GLN A 18 29.97 15.81 3.77
CA GLN A 18 30.61 16.77 2.88
C GLN A 18 30.49 16.31 1.43
N ALA A 19 29.90 17.13 0.57
CA ALA A 19 29.62 16.78 -0.84
C ALA A 19 30.87 16.29 -1.59
N LEU A 20 32.01 16.94 -1.37
CA LEU A 20 33.28 16.53 -1.98
C LEU A 20 33.72 15.14 -1.51
N SER A 21 33.54 14.81 -0.23
CA SER A 21 33.88 13.47 0.30
C SER A 21 32.95 12.38 -0.20
N VAL A 22 31.69 12.71 -0.48
CA VAL A 22 30.73 11.76 -1.08
C VAL A 22 31.07 11.52 -2.55
N LEU A 23 31.40 12.57 -3.31
CA LEU A 23 31.83 12.44 -4.70
C LEU A 23 33.12 11.62 -4.86
N ASP A 24 33.99 11.65 -3.85
CA ASP A 24 35.24 10.89 -3.81
C ASP A 24 35.03 9.39 -3.45
N MET A 25 33.79 8.96 -3.19
CA MET A 25 33.48 7.56 -2.93
C MET A 25 33.64 6.73 -4.21
N GLU A 26 34.56 5.77 -4.17
CA GLU A 26 34.87 4.90 -5.29
C GLU A 26 33.64 4.11 -5.76
N GLY A 27 33.36 4.18 -7.06
CA GLY A 27 32.26 3.44 -7.69
C GLY A 27 30.84 3.97 -7.39
N LEU A 28 30.71 5.11 -6.69
CA LEU A 28 29.41 5.69 -6.35
C LEU A 28 28.48 5.91 -7.56
N PRO A 29 28.91 6.49 -8.69
CA PRO A 29 28.03 6.70 -9.84
C PRO A 29 27.44 5.40 -10.39
N ARG A 30 28.28 4.37 -10.57
CA ARG A 30 27.84 3.04 -11.04
C ARG A 30 26.90 2.36 -10.05
N GLN A 31 27.11 2.58 -8.75
CA GLN A 31 26.21 2.05 -7.72
C GLN A 31 24.84 2.72 -7.79
N LEU A 32 24.78 4.04 -7.95
CA LEU A 32 23.53 4.79 -8.07
C LEU A 32 22.77 4.44 -9.35
N GLU A 33 23.44 4.35 -10.50
CA GLU A 33 22.83 3.91 -11.77
C GLU A 33 22.22 2.51 -11.65
N ARG A 34 22.92 1.57 -10.99
CA ARG A 34 22.38 0.24 -10.74
C ARG A 34 21.14 0.28 -9.84
N GLN A 35 21.17 1.08 -8.77
CA GLN A 35 20.05 1.21 -7.84
C GLN A 35 18.83 1.85 -8.50
N GLU A 36 19.04 2.88 -9.31
CA GLU A 36 18.00 3.53 -10.10
C GLU A 36 17.33 2.52 -11.06
N GLY A 37 18.12 1.77 -11.83
CA GLY A 37 17.57 0.78 -12.75
C GLY A 37 16.78 -0.34 -12.05
N LEU A 38 17.21 -0.76 -10.85
CA LEU A 38 16.48 -1.75 -10.05
C LEU A 38 15.18 -1.16 -9.48
N MET A 39 15.21 0.07 -8.98
CA MET A 39 14.02 0.79 -8.50
C MET A 39 13.00 1.00 -9.61
N ALA A 40 13.43 1.41 -10.80
CA ALA A 40 12.57 1.59 -11.97
C ALA A 40 11.86 0.29 -12.37
N ARG A 41 12.56 -0.86 -12.29
CA ARG A 41 11.95 -2.18 -12.52
C ARG A 41 10.90 -2.53 -11.48
N ILE A 42 11.18 -2.28 -10.20
CA ILE A 42 10.23 -2.53 -9.10
C ILE A 42 9.00 -1.64 -9.26
N GLN A 43 9.18 -0.35 -9.53
CA GLN A 43 8.08 0.59 -9.76
C GLN A 43 7.19 0.15 -10.93
N ARG A 44 7.80 -0.29 -12.04
CA ARG A 44 7.02 -0.80 -13.19
C ARG A 44 6.23 -2.05 -12.84
N ALA A 45 6.87 -3.03 -12.22
CA ALA A 45 6.20 -4.27 -11.82
C ALA A 45 5.06 -4.02 -10.83
N LEU A 46 5.27 -3.08 -9.89
CA LEU A 46 4.24 -2.68 -8.94
C LEU A 46 3.07 -1.98 -9.65
N GLY A 47 3.34 -1.05 -10.56
CA GLY A 47 2.29 -0.38 -11.34
C GLY A 47 1.45 -1.37 -12.17
N GLU A 48 2.10 -2.32 -12.84
CA GLU A 48 1.41 -3.39 -13.57
C GLU A 48 0.56 -4.28 -12.65
N TYR A 49 1.06 -4.59 -11.45
CA TYR A 49 0.31 -5.36 -10.47
C TYR A 49 -0.93 -4.60 -9.97
N LEU A 50 -0.77 -3.33 -9.60
CA LEU A 50 -1.89 -2.50 -9.14
C LEU A 50 -2.96 -2.34 -10.23
N GLU A 51 -2.56 -2.15 -11.48
CA GLU A 51 -3.51 -2.06 -12.60
C GLU A 51 -4.29 -3.37 -12.79
N ARG A 52 -3.65 -4.54 -12.64
CA ARG A 52 -4.35 -5.83 -12.67
C ARG A 52 -5.38 -5.96 -11.54
N GLN A 53 -5.05 -5.48 -10.34
CA GLN A 53 -6.00 -5.46 -9.22
C GLN A 53 -7.17 -4.52 -9.51
N ARG A 54 -6.90 -3.33 -10.06
CA ARG A 54 -7.95 -2.38 -10.51
C ARG A 54 -8.87 -2.99 -11.58
N ALA A 55 -8.30 -3.72 -12.53
CA ALA A 55 -9.07 -4.42 -13.56
C ALA A 55 -9.93 -5.56 -12.98
N ALA A 56 -9.44 -6.27 -11.96
CA ALA A 56 -10.19 -7.33 -11.27
C ALA A 56 -11.36 -6.77 -10.44
N PHE A 57 -11.19 -5.59 -9.84
CA PHE A 57 -12.23 -4.91 -9.09
C PHE A 57 -12.26 -3.41 -9.38
N SER A 58 -13.18 -3.01 -10.26
CA SER A 58 -13.30 -1.65 -10.78
C SER A 58 -13.44 -0.55 -9.72
N ARG A 59 -13.88 -0.88 -8.50
CA ARG A 59 -13.96 0.10 -7.40
C ARG A 59 -12.59 0.57 -6.94
N PHE A 60 -11.53 -0.20 -7.16
CA PHE A 60 -10.18 0.24 -6.84
C PHE A 60 -9.74 1.45 -7.66
N TYR A 61 -10.33 1.75 -8.83
CA TYR A 61 -10.05 3.00 -9.56
C TYR A 61 -10.39 4.28 -8.77
N PHE A 62 -11.21 4.19 -7.71
CA PHE A 62 -11.56 5.31 -6.84
C PHE A 62 -10.58 5.54 -5.67
N VAL A 63 -9.57 4.68 -5.50
CA VAL A 63 -8.53 4.83 -4.47
C VAL A 63 -7.15 5.02 -5.08
N GLY A 64 -6.28 5.73 -4.36
CA GLY A 64 -4.87 5.93 -4.75
C GLY A 64 -4.04 4.66 -4.61
N ASP A 65 -2.81 4.68 -5.12
CA ASP A 65 -1.90 3.52 -5.05
C ASP A 65 -1.53 3.14 -3.60
N GLU A 66 -1.35 4.14 -2.72
CA GLU A 66 -1.07 3.93 -1.29
C GLU A 66 -2.24 3.22 -0.59
N ASP A 67 -3.47 3.73 -0.78
CA ASP A 67 -4.69 3.12 -0.24
C ASP A 67 -4.87 1.69 -0.77
N LEU A 68 -4.64 1.47 -2.07
CA LEU A 68 -4.79 0.16 -2.68
C LEU A 68 -3.77 -0.84 -2.13
N LEU A 69 -2.53 -0.42 -1.93
CA LEU A 69 -1.50 -1.23 -1.29
C LEU A 69 -1.86 -1.57 0.16
N GLU A 70 -2.44 -0.62 0.90
CA GLU A 70 -2.89 -0.86 2.28
C GLU A 70 -4.02 -1.89 2.34
N ILE A 71 -5.00 -1.80 1.42
CA ILE A 71 -6.10 -2.78 1.30
C ILE A 71 -5.55 -4.18 0.98
N ILE A 72 -4.66 -4.29 -0.01
CA ILE A 72 -4.10 -5.58 -0.44
C ILE A 72 -3.19 -6.16 0.64
N GLY A 73 -2.38 -5.32 1.30
CA GLY A 73 -1.44 -5.74 2.34
C GLY A 73 -2.11 -6.17 3.64
N ASN A 74 -3.34 -5.72 3.89
CA ASN A 74 -4.14 -6.06 5.08
C ASN A 74 -5.44 -6.80 4.70
N SER A 75 -5.46 -7.54 3.58
CA SER A 75 -6.68 -8.23 3.12
C SER A 75 -7.24 -9.23 4.14
N ASP A 76 -6.37 -9.76 5.01
CA ASP A 76 -6.71 -10.73 6.05
C ASP A 76 -7.19 -10.05 7.36
N GLU A 77 -7.18 -8.72 7.41
CA GLU A 77 -7.63 -7.92 8.55
C GLU A 77 -8.80 -7.00 8.13
N PRO A 78 -10.06 -7.50 8.14
CA PRO A 78 -11.21 -6.76 7.61
C PRO A 78 -11.39 -5.38 8.24
N GLY A 79 -11.07 -5.25 9.53
CA GLY A 79 -11.16 -3.99 10.27
C GLY A 79 -10.36 -2.86 9.62
N LYS A 80 -9.15 -3.13 9.10
CA LYS A 80 -8.31 -2.13 8.44
C LYS A 80 -8.84 -1.76 7.07
N VAL A 81 -9.37 -2.74 6.33
CA VAL A 81 -9.96 -2.52 5.00
C VAL A 81 -11.22 -1.65 5.06
N THR A 82 -12.00 -1.73 6.15
CA THR A 82 -13.27 -0.98 6.27
C THR A 82 -13.10 0.54 6.12
N ALA A 83 -11.96 1.10 6.54
CA ALA A 83 -11.69 2.54 6.47
C ALA A 83 -11.62 3.07 5.02
N HIS A 84 -11.32 2.21 4.05
CA HIS A 84 -11.21 2.59 2.65
C HIS A 84 -12.54 2.47 1.88
N LEU A 85 -13.57 1.84 2.46
CA LEU A 85 -14.87 1.65 1.78
C LEU A 85 -15.56 2.97 1.47
N GLY A 86 -15.46 3.96 2.36
CA GLY A 86 -15.98 5.31 2.14
C GLY A 86 -15.40 6.03 0.93
N LYS A 87 -14.22 5.63 0.43
CA LYS A 87 -13.61 6.15 -0.80
C LYS A 87 -14.09 5.39 -2.04
N MET A 88 -14.35 4.08 -1.91
CA MET A 88 -14.78 3.20 -3.01
C MET A 88 -16.29 3.27 -3.30
N PHE A 89 -17.10 3.58 -2.28
CA PHE A 89 -18.55 3.54 -2.34
C PHE A 89 -19.16 4.84 -1.78
N ALA A 90 -20.07 5.45 -2.53
CA ALA A 90 -20.66 6.74 -2.14
C ALA A 90 -21.60 6.63 -0.92
N ALA A 91 -22.35 5.52 -0.81
CA ALA A 91 -23.37 5.31 0.23
C ALA A 91 -22.89 4.42 1.40
N VAL A 92 -21.69 3.83 1.29
CA VAL A 92 -21.12 2.95 2.32
C VAL A 92 -19.92 3.65 2.92
N SER A 93 -19.96 3.92 4.22
CA SER A 93 -18.84 4.47 4.97
C SER A 93 -18.00 3.37 5.59
N SER A 94 -18.65 2.35 6.15
CA SER A 94 -18.00 1.22 6.83
C SER A 94 -18.92 -0.01 6.85
N VAL A 95 -18.48 -1.05 7.55
CA VAL A 95 -19.23 -2.30 7.74
C VAL A 95 -19.26 -2.61 9.23
N ALA A 96 -20.42 -3.02 9.74
CA ALA A 96 -20.51 -3.62 11.06
C ALA A 96 -19.94 -5.04 10.99
N LEU A 97 -18.96 -5.31 11.85
CA LEU A 97 -18.29 -6.61 11.92
C LEU A 97 -18.82 -7.38 13.14
N GLU A 98 -19.12 -8.67 12.96
CA GLU A 98 -19.45 -9.60 14.05
C GLU A 98 -18.41 -10.72 14.16
N GLY A 99 -18.28 -11.32 15.34
CA GLY A 99 -17.30 -12.38 15.62
C GLY A 99 -15.98 -11.86 16.17
N GLU A 100 -15.04 -12.78 16.42
CA GLU A 100 -13.71 -12.48 16.95
C GLU A 100 -12.61 -13.20 16.17
N GLY A 101 -11.45 -12.55 16.05
CA GLY A 101 -10.28 -13.13 15.39
C GLY A 101 -10.53 -13.52 13.94
N ALA A 102 -10.32 -14.78 13.60
CA ALA A 102 -10.47 -15.30 12.24
C ALA A 102 -11.94 -15.49 11.81
N GLU A 103 -12.90 -15.39 12.73
CA GLU A 103 -14.33 -15.51 12.44
C GLU A 103 -15.02 -14.16 12.20
N LEU A 104 -14.24 -13.08 12.07
CA LEU A 104 -14.75 -11.74 11.83
C LEU A 104 -15.48 -11.67 10.49
N ARG A 105 -16.78 -11.35 10.50
CA ARG A 105 -17.64 -11.26 9.31
C ARG A 105 -18.35 -9.93 9.22
N ALA A 106 -18.58 -9.45 8.01
CA ALA A 106 -19.43 -8.30 7.72
C ALA A 106 -20.90 -8.68 7.92
N ALA A 107 -21.58 -8.06 8.88
CA ALA A 107 -22.99 -8.32 9.20
C ALA A 107 -23.94 -7.22 8.69
N ALA A 108 -23.46 -5.97 8.55
CA ALA A 108 -24.27 -4.86 8.06
C ALA A 108 -23.43 -3.79 7.35
N LEU A 109 -24.00 -3.09 6.38
CA LEU A 109 -23.40 -1.90 5.77
C LEU A 109 -23.79 -0.66 6.59
N VAL A 110 -22.84 0.24 6.81
CA VAL A 110 -23.05 1.48 7.58
C VAL A 110 -22.80 2.69 6.68
N SER A 111 -23.76 3.61 6.59
CA SER A 111 -23.65 4.85 5.83
C SER A 111 -22.87 5.93 6.59
N ARG A 112 -22.57 7.05 5.91
CA ARG A 112 -21.87 8.18 6.55
C ARG A 112 -22.72 8.87 7.61
N ASP A 113 -24.04 8.79 7.49
CA ASP A 113 -25.00 9.39 8.42
C ASP A 113 -25.36 8.44 9.59
N GLY A 114 -24.73 7.26 9.64
CA GLY A 114 -24.96 6.25 10.67
C GLY A 114 -26.17 5.34 10.41
N GLU A 115 -26.73 5.36 9.20
CA GLU A 115 -27.76 4.40 8.80
C GLU A 115 -27.12 3.01 8.65
N GLU A 116 -27.75 2.00 9.23
CA GLU A 116 -27.27 0.62 9.19
C GLU A 116 -28.26 -0.26 8.43
N VAL A 117 -27.74 -0.99 7.43
CA VAL A 117 -28.51 -1.95 6.64
C VAL A 117 -27.91 -3.34 6.84
N LYS A 118 -28.66 -4.20 7.52
CA LYS A 118 -28.26 -5.58 7.78
C LYS A 118 -28.22 -6.39 6.49
N LEU A 119 -27.19 -7.23 6.36
CA LEU A 119 -27.08 -8.19 5.27
C LEU A 119 -27.97 -9.40 5.55
N ASP A 120 -28.52 -9.99 4.49
CA ASP A 120 -29.33 -11.22 4.61
C ASP A 120 -28.51 -12.39 5.17
N ALA A 121 -27.21 -12.42 4.90
CA ALA A 121 -26.25 -13.35 5.47
C ALA A 121 -24.89 -12.65 5.70
N PRO A 122 -24.23 -12.85 6.85
CA PRO A 122 -22.90 -12.31 7.11
C PRO A 122 -21.84 -12.89 6.15
N VAL A 123 -20.88 -12.05 5.73
CA VAL A 123 -19.86 -12.38 4.72
C VAL A 123 -18.46 -12.29 5.27
#